data_AF-A0A4P8IE85-F1
#
_entry.id   AF-A0A4P8IE85-F1
#
_cell.length_a   1.000
_cell.length_b   1.000
_cell.length_c   1.000
_cell.angle_alpha   90.00
_cell.angle_beta   90.00
_cell.angle_gamma   90.00
#
_symmetry.space_group_name_H-M   'P 1'
#
loop_
_entity.id
_entity.type
_entity.pdbx_description
1 polymer ?
#
loop_
_entity_poly.entity_id
_entity_poly.type
_entity_poly.pdbx_seq_one_letter_code
_entity_poly.pdbx_strand_id
1 'polypeptide(L)' 'MKIRMKCGIGYEGAEHVDEVEIPDSELEGKDELEKENYIYKEYLRPFAEEYLDMGYEEIRI' A
#
# COMPACT_ATOMS: atom_id res chain seq x y z
N MET A 1 3.93 -6.48 14.34
CA MET A 1 4.62 -5.23 13.92
C MET A 1 3.61 -4.11 13.60
N LYS A 2 3.86 -2.84 13.98
CA LYS A 2 3.03 -1.69 13.61
C LYS A 2 3.67 -0.86 12.49
N ILE A 3 2.91 -0.55 11.43
CA ILE A 3 3.37 0.28 10.30
C ILE A 3 2.48 1.50 10.10
N ARG A 4 3.04 2.58 9.56
CA ARG A 4 2.31 3.79 9.17
C ARG A 4 2.38 3.94 7.66
N MET A 5 1.24 3.87 7.00
CA MET A 5 1.08 4.00 5.55
C MET A 5 0.69 5.43 5.19
N LYS A 6 1.12 5.89 4.01
CA LYS A 6 0.82 7.23 3.52
C LYS A 6 0.74 7.22 2.00
N CYS A 7 -0.27 7.87 1.43
CA CYS A 7 -0.40 8.10 -0.01
C CYS A 7 -0.82 9.55 -0.28
N GLY A 8 -0.31 10.11 -1.38
CA GLY A 8 -0.74 11.42 -1.86
C GLY A 8 -2.04 11.33 -2.63
N ILE A 9 -2.95 12.29 -2.45
CA ILE A 9 -4.29 12.27 -3.07
C ILE A 9 -4.50 13.49 -3.99
N GLY A 10 -4.06 13.36 -5.24
CA GLY A 10 -4.43 14.27 -6.35
C GLY A 10 -3.74 15.65 -6.41
N TYR A 11 -3.22 16.19 -5.31
CA TYR A 11 -2.49 17.47 -5.30
C TYR A 11 -1.41 17.56 -4.22
N GLU A 12 -0.46 18.46 -4.41
CA GLU A 12 0.70 18.62 -3.53
C GLU A 12 0.29 18.96 -2.09
N GLY A 13 0.82 18.20 -1.13
CA GLY A 13 0.51 18.34 0.29
C GLY A 13 -0.78 17.66 0.75
N ALA A 14 -1.59 17.12 -0.16
CA ALA A 14 -2.77 16.33 0.20
C ALA A 14 -2.39 14.87 0.40
N GLU A 15 -2.55 14.38 1.62
CA GLU A 15 -2.08 13.06 2.03
C GLU A 15 -3.16 12.35 2.82
N HIS A 16 -3.34 11.07 2.52
CA HIS A 16 -4.05 10.15 3.39
C HIS A 16 -3.02 9.31 4.15
N VAL A 17 -3.25 9.11 5.44
CA VAL A 17 -2.33 8.44 6.36
C VAL A 17 -3.12 7.50 7.24
N ASP A 18 -2.65 6.26 7.36
CA ASP A 18 -3.24 5.27 8.25
C ASP A 18 -2.17 4.47 9.00
N GLU A 19 -2.53 3.91 10.15
CA GLU A 19 -1.67 3.07 10.97
C GLU A 19 -2.31 1.70 11.15
N VAL A 20 -1.59 0.65 10.77
CA VAL A 20 -2.06 -0.74 10.87
C VAL A 20 -1.09 -1.58 11.69
N GLU A 21 -1.66 -2.50 12.46
CA GLU A 21 -0.91 -3.50 13.20
C GLU A 21 -0.97 -4.83 12.45
N ILE A 22 0.20 -5.32 12.03
CA ILE A 22 0.38 -6.60 11.36
C ILE A 22 0.72 -7.63 12.44
N PRO A 23 -0.09 -8.69 12.62
CA PRO A 23 0.20 -9.72 13.60
C PRO A 23 1.45 -10.52 13.20
N ASP A 24 2.28 -10.90 14.17
CA ASP A 24 3.56 -11.56 13.89
C ASP A 24 3.38 -12.93 13.21
N SER A 25 2.21 -13.58 13.39
CA SER A 25 1.84 -14.81 12.69
C SER A 25 1.76 -14.66 11.17
N GLU A 26 1.43 -13.48 10.65
CA GLU A 26 1.40 -13.22 9.21
C GLU A 26 2.81 -13.10 8.61
N LEU A 27 3.81 -12.85 9.46
CA LEU A 27 5.20 -12.64 9.08
C LEU A 27 6.08 -13.84 9.43
N GLU A 28 5.51 -14.85 10.09
CA GLU A 28 6.23 -16.03 10.54
C GLU A 28 6.81 -16.80 9.33
N GLY A 29 8.09 -17.19 9.44
CA GLY A 29 8.80 -17.91 8.40
C GLY A 29 9.18 -17.07 7.17
N LYS A 30 8.83 -15.78 7.12
CA LYS A 30 9.23 -14.88 6.04
C LYS A 30 10.62 -14.30 6.30
N ASP A 31 11.46 -14.27 5.27
CA ASP A 31 12.66 -13.44 5.26
C ASP A 31 12.30 -11.95 5.07
N GLU A 32 13.30 -11.07 5.11
CA GLU A 32 13.07 -9.62 5.00
C GLU A 32 12.46 -9.22 3.65
N LEU A 33 12.89 -9.84 2.54
CA LEU A 33 12.35 -9.53 1.22
C LEU A 33 10.91 -10.03 1.08
N GLU A 34 10.60 -11.20 1.66
CA GLU A 34 9.26 -11.74 1.71
C GLU A 34 8.33 -10.89 2.57
N LYS A 35 8.81 -10.36 3.70
CA LYS A 35 8.06 -9.41 4.53
C LYS A 35 7.75 -8.13 3.77
N GLU A 36 8.74 -7.54 3.11
CA GLU A 36 8.52 -6.32 2.31
C GLU A 36 7.50 -6.55 1.19
N ASN A 37 7.63 -7.66 0.45
CA ASN A 37 6.67 -8.03 -0.60
C ASN A 37 5.26 -8.28 -0.05
N TYR A 38 5.16 -8.90 1.12
CA TYR A 38 3.89 -9.14 1.79
C TYR A 38 3.23 -7.83 2.22
N ILE A 39 3.97 -6.95 2.90
CA ILE A 39 3.50 -5.62 3.32
C ILE A 39 3.04 -4.82 2.09
N TYR A 40 3.81 -4.84 1.01
CA TYR A 40 3.45 -4.13 -0.22
C TYR A 40 2.13 -4.64 -0.81
N LYS A 41 1.97 -5.96 -0.95
CA LYS A 41 0.82 -6.57 -1.63
C LYS A 41 -0.46 -6.55 -0.81
N GLU A 42 -0.37 -6.84 0.48
CA GLU A 42 -1.54 -7.04 1.33
C GLU A 42 -1.98 -5.76 2.04
N TYR A 43 -1.08 -4.79 2.23
CA TYR A 43 -1.38 -3.57 2.99
C TYR A 43 -1.20 -2.31 2.14
N LEU A 44 0.01 -2.06 1.63
CA LEU A 44 0.34 -0.77 1.00
C LEU A 44 -0.40 -0.55 -0.32
N ARG A 45 -0.46 -1.58 -1.18
CA ARG A 45 -1.12 -1.49 -2.49
C ARG A 45 -2.65 -1.33 -2.33
N PRO A 46 -3.37 -2.15 -1.56
CA PRO A 46 -4.80 -1.95 -1.33
C PRO A 46 -5.11 -0.58 -0.73
N PHE A 47 -4.33 -0.14 0.26
CA PHE A 47 -4.43 1.21 0.81
C PHE A 47 -4.29 2.27 -0.28
N ALA A 48 -3.29 2.16 -1.14
CA ALA A 48 -3.10 3.12 -2.23
C ALA A 48 -4.26 3.08 -3.24
N GLU A 49 -4.75 1.90 -3.62
CA GLU A 49 -5.85 1.72 -4.58
C GLU A 49 -7.20 2.25 -4.05
N GLU A 50 -7.41 2.30 -2.73
CA GLU A 50 -8.60 2.90 -2.12
C GLU A 50 -8.65 4.42 -2.29
N TYR A 51 -7.50 5.09 -2.27
CA TYR A 51 -7.41 6.55 -2.23
C TYR A 51 -6.83 7.19 -3.50
N LEU A 52 -6.23 6.41 -4.40
CA LEU A 52 -5.71 6.87 -5.68
C LEU A 52 -6.74 6.67 -6.79
N ASP A 53 -7.11 7.75 -7.45
CA ASP A 53 -7.90 7.69 -8.69
C ASP A 53 -6.98 7.25 -9.84
N MET A 54 -7.17 6.01 -10.30
CA MET A 54 -6.38 5.41 -11.38
C MET A 54 -7.25 5.27 -12.64
N GLY A 55 -6.82 5.88 -13.74
CA GLY A 55 -7.48 5.77 -15.04
C GLY A 55 -6.53 5.29 -16.14
N TYR A 56 -7.09 4.78 -17.23
CA TYR A 56 -6.36 4.52 -18.48
C TYR A 56 -7.22 4.94 -19.67
N GLU A 57 -6.59 5.28 -20.79
CA GLU A 57 -7.25 5.55 -22.07
C GLU A 57 -6.70 4.60 -23.13
N GLU A 58 -7.58 3.88 -23.84
CA GLU A 58 -7.20 3.03 -24.98
C GLU A 58 -7.07 3.89 -26.24
N ILE A 59 -5.87 3.95 -26.83
CA ILE A 59 -5.65 4.60 -28.12
C ILE A 59 -5.85 3.57 -29.24
N ARG A 60 -6.93 3.71 -30.02
CA ARG A 60 -7.17 2.89 -31.22
C ARG A 60 -6.45 3.49 -32.43
N ILE A 61 -5.69 2.67 -33.16
CA ILE A 61 -5.06 2.99 -34.46
C ILE A 61 -5.99 2.56 -35.59
#